data_AF-A0A1Q6QKU0-F1
#
_entry.id   AF-A0A1Q6QKU0-F1
#
_cell.length_a   1.000
_cell.length_b   1.000
_cell.length_c   1.000
_cell.angle_alpha   90.00
_cell.angle_beta   90.00
_cell.angle_gamma   90.00
#
_symmetry.space_group_name_H-M   'P 1'
#
loop_
_entity.id
_entity.type
_entity.pdbx_description
1 polymer ?
#
loop_
_entity_poly.entity_id
_entity_poly.type
_entity_poly.pdbx_seq_one_letter_code
_entity_poly.pdbx_strand_id
1 'polypeptide(L)'
;MQQLRGKENVTKSGKKINLYANIGSYGDLAAVIENDADGIGLFRSEFLYLENSDFPTEEEQFAVYRKVVETMGGKKVIIRTLDIGADKQIDYFGLEKEENPTLLRLIRMVTENGHKEGIWTGICGELGADTSLTADFIHAGVDELSVSPGAVLSVRRAIRETE
;
A
#
# COMPACT_ATOMS: atom_id res chain seq x y z
N MET A 1 -12.68 -14.41 -6.39
CA MET A 1 -11.81 -13.68 -5.43
C MET A 1 -11.23 -14.61 -4.37
N GLN A 2 -12.03 -15.34 -3.59
CA GLN A 2 -11.52 -16.27 -2.54
C GLN A 2 -10.48 -17.29 -3.01
N GLN A 3 -10.57 -17.77 -4.26
CA GLN A 3 -9.61 -18.70 -4.88
C GLN A 3 -8.19 -18.15 -5.02
N LEU A 4 -8.02 -16.82 -4.90
CA LEU A 4 -6.72 -16.14 -4.97
C LEU A 4 -6.02 -16.06 -3.61
N ARG A 5 -6.68 -16.46 -2.51
CA ARG A 5 -6.04 -16.54 -1.19
C ARG A 5 -4.95 -17.62 -1.19
N GLY A 6 -3.83 -17.34 -0.54
CA GLY A 6 -2.63 -18.18 -0.51
C GLY A 6 -1.88 -18.25 -1.85
N LYS A 7 -2.26 -17.46 -2.86
CA LYS A 7 -1.56 -17.38 -4.14
C LYS A 7 -0.52 -16.27 -4.10
N GLU A 8 0.65 -16.55 -4.68
CA GLU A 8 1.70 -15.55 -4.81
C GLU A 8 1.31 -14.42 -5.78
N ASN A 9 1.86 -13.25 -5.53
CA ASN A 9 1.71 -12.04 -6.34
C ASN A 9 2.82 -12.01 -7.41
N VAL A 10 2.65 -12.83 -8.45
CA VAL A 10 3.66 -13.05 -9.49
C VAL A 10 3.01 -12.90 -10.87
N THR A 11 3.65 -12.15 -11.76
CA THR A 11 3.24 -11.98 -13.17
C THR A 11 3.39 -13.28 -13.97
N LYS A 12 2.89 -13.32 -15.20
CA LYS A 12 3.08 -14.49 -16.08
C LYS A 12 4.55 -14.73 -16.43
N SER A 13 5.34 -13.67 -16.56
CA SER A 13 6.81 -13.71 -16.72
C SER A 13 7.59 -14.10 -15.47
N GLY A 14 6.93 -14.23 -14.30
CA GLY A 14 7.59 -14.63 -13.06
C GLY A 14 8.10 -13.47 -12.21
N LYS A 15 7.78 -12.21 -12.55
CA LYS A 15 8.14 -11.04 -11.71
C LYS A 15 7.27 -11.06 -10.45
N LYS A 16 7.92 -11.08 -9.28
CA LYS A 16 7.25 -10.99 -7.98
C LYS A 16 6.99 -9.53 -7.61
N ILE A 17 5.78 -9.24 -7.15
CA ILE A 17 5.34 -7.93 -6.66
C ILE A 17 4.92 -8.09 -5.21
N ASN A 18 5.41 -7.25 -4.31
CA ASN A 18 4.93 -7.22 -2.93
C ASN A 18 3.54 -6.58 -2.92
N LEU A 19 2.54 -7.26 -2.33
CA LEU A 19 1.19 -6.73 -2.24
C LEU A 19 0.75 -6.63 -0.78
N TYR A 20 0.69 -5.41 -0.29
CA TYR A 20 0.41 -5.09 1.10
C TYR A 20 -0.90 -4.32 1.26
N ALA A 21 -1.29 -4.13 2.51
CA ALA A 21 -2.46 -3.33 2.87
C ALA A 21 -2.07 -2.00 3.52
N ASN A 22 -2.88 -0.97 3.26
CA ASN A 22 -2.88 0.29 3.99
C ASN A 22 -3.84 0.17 5.18
N ILE A 23 -3.42 0.61 6.35
CA ILE A 23 -4.25 0.68 7.55
C ILE A 23 -4.18 2.06 8.20
N GLY A 24 -5.27 2.47 8.84
CA GLY A 24 -5.32 3.64 9.72
C GLY A 24 -5.43 3.26 11.19
N SER A 25 -5.99 2.09 11.49
CA SER A 25 -6.26 1.66 12.86
C SER A 25 -6.03 0.16 13.06
N TYR A 26 -6.04 -0.27 14.32
CA TYR A 26 -6.07 -1.69 14.66
C TYR A 26 -7.30 -2.42 14.08
N GLY A 27 -8.42 -1.72 13.90
CA GLY A 27 -9.67 -2.31 13.38
C GLY A 27 -9.53 -2.86 11.96
N ASP A 28 -8.59 -2.34 11.18
CA ASP A 28 -8.40 -2.72 9.78
C ASP A 28 -7.72 -4.11 9.64
N LEU A 29 -7.04 -4.60 10.69
CA LEU A 29 -6.26 -5.84 10.62
C LEU A 29 -7.10 -7.07 10.29
N ALA A 30 -8.35 -7.12 10.73
CA ALA A 30 -9.25 -8.21 10.38
C ALA A 30 -9.42 -8.29 8.85
N ALA A 31 -9.61 -7.15 8.19
CA ALA A 31 -9.74 -7.07 6.75
C ALA A 31 -8.41 -7.38 6.03
N VAL A 32 -7.27 -6.99 6.61
CA VAL A 32 -5.93 -7.34 6.07
C VAL A 32 -5.75 -8.86 6.01
N ILE A 33 -6.11 -9.56 7.09
CA ILE A 33 -6.00 -11.02 7.19
C ILE A 33 -7.03 -11.70 6.29
N GLU A 34 -8.26 -11.21 6.27
CA GLU A 34 -9.35 -11.75 5.46
C GLU A 34 -9.03 -11.66 3.96
N ASN A 35 -8.47 -10.53 3.51
CA ASN A 35 -8.08 -10.30 2.12
C ASN A 35 -6.67 -10.80 1.79
N ASP A 36 -6.01 -11.45 2.75
CA ASP A 36 -4.76 -12.18 2.54
C ASP A 36 -3.60 -11.29 2.06
N ALA A 37 -3.44 -10.09 2.63
CA ALA A 37 -2.29 -9.24 2.31
C ALA A 37 -0.96 -9.84 2.82
N ASP A 38 0.13 -9.59 2.10
CA ASP A 38 1.47 -10.10 2.46
C ASP A 38 2.13 -9.30 3.60
N GLY A 39 1.54 -8.18 3.99
CA GLY A 39 2.08 -7.22 4.95
C GLY A 39 1.26 -5.93 5.00
N ILE A 40 1.78 -4.95 5.74
CA ILE A 40 1.28 -3.58 5.80
C ILE A 40 2.33 -2.67 5.17
N GLY A 41 2.00 -2.04 4.05
CA GLY A 41 2.90 -1.12 3.33
C GLY A 41 2.71 0.34 3.74
N LEU A 42 1.60 0.64 4.43
CA LEU A 42 1.37 1.94 5.05
C LEU A 42 0.46 1.81 6.27
N PHE A 43 1.01 1.99 7.46
CA PHE A 43 0.26 2.36 8.65
C PHE A 43 0.32 3.88 8.81
N ARG A 44 -0.83 4.53 8.59
CA ARG A 44 -1.06 5.96 8.82
C ARG A 44 -1.16 6.25 10.33
N SER A 45 -0.08 6.72 10.94
CA SER A 45 -0.06 6.98 12.40
C SER A 45 -0.91 8.17 12.84
N GLU A 46 -1.29 9.06 11.91
CA GLU A 46 -2.07 10.27 12.22
C GLU A 46 -3.41 9.98 12.90
N PHE A 47 -4.03 8.83 12.61
CA PHE A 47 -5.31 8.46 13.22
C PHE A 47 -5.20 8.22 14.72
N LEU A 48 -4.03 7.84 15.24
CA LEU A 48 -3.78 7.77 16.68
C LEU A 48 -3.92 9.13 17.37
N TYR A 49 -3.74 10.23 16.63
CA TYR A 49 -3.85 11.59 17.15
C TYR A 49 -5.25 12.15 16.91
N LEU A 50 -5.92 11.75 15.82
CA LEU A 50 -7.25 12.24 15.46
C LEU A 50 -8.40 11.54 16.21
N GLU A 51 -8.19 10.29 16.63
CA GLU A 51 -9.19 9.51 17.37
C GLU A 51 -9.16 9.78 18.89
N ASN A 52 -8.13 10.47 19.38
CA ASN A 52 -7.97 10.81 20.79
C ASN A 52 -8.34 12.27 21.08
N SER A 53 -8.82 12.52 22.30
CA SER A 53 -9.16 13.88 22.76
C SER A 53 -7.94 14.73 23.11
N ASP A 54 -6.77 14.10 23.23
CA ASP A 54 -5.46 14.71 23.52
C ASP A 54 -4.36 13.90 22.82
N PHE A 55 -3.12 14.39 22.85
CA PHE A 55 -1.97 13.70 22.27
C PHE A 55 -1.77 12.30 22.89
N PRO A 56 -1.62 11.24 22.08
CA PRO A 56 -1.37 9.90 22.60
C PRO A 56 0.01 9.84 23.25
N THR A 57 0.06 9.26 24.44
CA THR A 57 1.29 8.96 25.19
C THR A 57 2.18 7.98 24.42
N GLU A 58 3.46 7.91 24.79
CA GLU A 58 4.38 6.92 24.24
C GLU A 58 3.88 5.50 24.47
N GLU A 59 3.38 5.21 25.67
CA GLU A 59 2.84 3.90 26.04
C GLU A 59 1.63 3.51 25.19
N GLU A 60 0.73 4.45 24.90
CA GLU A 60 -0.43 4.21 24.04
C GLU A 60 -0.01 3.93 22.59
N GLN A 61 0.92 4.73 22.04
CA GLN A 61 1.46 4.49 20.70
C GLN A 61 2.17 3.13 20.62
N PHE A 62 3.03 2.84 21.59
CA PHE A 62 3.74 1.57 21.69
C PHE A 62 2.78 0.39 21.76
N ALA A 63 1.72 0.47 22.58
CA ALA A 63 0.73 -0.59 22.71
C ALA A 63 0.05 -0.91 21.37
N VAL A 64 -0.29 0.12 20.59
CA VAL A 64 -0.88 -0.08 19.25
C VAL A 64 0.13 -0.72 18.29
N TYR A 65 1.33 -0.17 18.18
CA TYR A 65 2.35 -0.68 17.25
C TYR A 65 2.74 -2.13 17.58
N ARG A 66 2.96 -2.42 18.85
CA ARG A 66 3.24 -3.77 19.34
C ARG A 66 2.14 -4.74 18.91
N LYS A 67 0.88 -4.38 19.14
CA LYS A 67 -0.26 -5.24 18.81
C LYS A 67 -0.38 -5.48 17.31
N VAL A 68 -0.14 -4.48 16.48
CA VAL A 68 -0.12 -4.64 15.02
C VAL A 68 0.98 -5.62 14.59
N VAL A 69 2.20 -5.44 15.07
CA VAL A 69 3.34 -6.31 14.70
C VAL A 69 3.14 -7.74 15.20
N GLU A 70 2.69 -7.93 16.44
CA GLU A 70 2.37 -9.26 16.99
C GLU A 70 1.28 -9.96 16.16
N THR A 71 0.22 -9.23 15.78
CA THR A 71 -0.88 -9.77 14.97
C THR A 71 -0.44 -10.14 13.55
N MET A 72 0.45 -9.36 12.96
CA MET A 72 0.98 -9.61 11.61
C MET A 72 1.94 -10.80 11.55
N GLY A 73 2.35 -11.36 12.70
CA GLY A 73 3.04 -12.66 12.77
C GLY A 73 4.36 -12.70 12.01
N GLY A 74 5.13 -11.60 12.05
CA GLY A 74 6.40 -11.45 11.34
C GLY A 74 6.29 -10.97 9.89
N LYS A 75 5.08 -10.75 9.36
CA LYS A 75 4.89 -10.02 8.10
C LYS A 75 5.35 -8.57 8.24
N LYS A 76 5.80 -7.98 7.13
CA LYS A 76 6.33 -6.61 7.10
C LYS A 76 5.25 -5.60 7.54
N VAL A 77 5.66 -4.61 8.32
CA VAL A 77 4.82 -3.48 8.74
C VAL A 77 5.60 -2.19 8.55
N ILE A 78 5.14 -1.31 7.66
CA ILE A 78 5.72 0.01 7.41
C ILE A 78 4.86 1.05 8.12
N ILE A 79 5.43 1.73 9.11
CA ILE A 79 4.76 2.79 9.86
C ILE A 79 5.23 4.14 9.32
N ARG A 80 4.29 4.96 8.89
CA ARG A 80 4.57 6.36 8.56
C ARG A 80 4.45 7.18 9.83
N THR A 81 5.49 7.96 10.14
CA THR A 81 5.45 8.94 11.23
C THR A 81 4.36 10.00 10.99
N LEU A 82 4.05 10.78 12.03
CA LEU A 82 2.99 11.77 11.99
C LEU A 82 3.03 12.69 10.76
N ASP A 83 2.06 12.54 9.86
CA ASP A 83 1.84 13.39 8.69
C ASP A 83 0.59 14.28 8.89
N ILE A 84 0.74 15.30 9.75
CA ILE A 84 -0.27 16.35 9.97
C ILE A 84 0.29 17.66 9.42
N GLY A 85 -0.12 18.01 8.20
CA GLY A 85 0.25 19.23 7.49
C GLY A 85 -0.92 19.81 6.69
N ALA A 86 -0.81 21.08 6.29
CA ALA A 86 -1.84 21.84 5.60
C ALA A 86 -2.03 21.37 4.15
N ASP A 87 -2.72 20.25 3.97
CA ASP A 87 -3.55 19.90 2.81
C ASP A 87 -4.23 18.55 3.04
N LYS A 88 -5.05 18.48 4.10
CA LYS A 88 -6.04 17.39 4.25
C LYS A 88 -7.35 17.68 3.50
N GLN A 89 -7.33 18.63 2.57
CA GLN A 89 -8.34 18.79 1.54
C GLN A 89 -7.67 19.16 0.22
N ILE A 90 -7.38 18.15 -0.60
CA ILE A 90 -7.55 18.32 -2.05
C ILE A 90 -8.54 17.24 -2.52
N ASP A 91 -9.74 17.28 -1.93
CA ASP A 91 -10.94 16.96 -2.70
C ASP A 91 -11.07 18.06 -3.77
N TYR A 92 -11.32 17.70 -5.03
CA TYR A 92 -11.51 18.57 -6.23
C TYR A 92 -10.44 18.59 -7.31
N PHE A 93 -9.45 17.71 -7.29
CA PHE A 93 -9.01 17.22 -8.59
C PHE A 93 -10.04 16.21 -9.09
N GLY A 94 -11.15 16.75 -9.62
CA GLY A 94 -11.90 16.15 -10.71
C GLY A 94 -11.01 16.09 -11.95
N LEU A 95 -9.82 15.50 -11.78
CA LEU A 95 -9.01 15.02 -12.87
C LEU A 95 -9.91 13.97 -13.48
N GLU A 96 -10.39 14.29 -14.67
CA GLU A 96 -10.88 13.27 -15.57
C GLU A 96 -9.86 12.14 -15.58
N LYS A 97 -10.35 10.92 -15.79
CA LYS A 97 -9.51 9.73 -15.92
C LYS A 97 -8.74 9.82 -17.24
N GLU A 98 -7.88 10.83 -17.37
CA GLU A 98 -6.85 10.90 -18.38
C GLU A 98 -5.78 9.91 -17.93
N GLU A 99 -5.46 8.97 -18.81
CA GLU A 99 -4.11 8.43 -18.83
C GLU A 99 -3.18 9.63 -18.72
N ASN A 100 -2.43 9.72 -17.61
CA ASN A 100 -1.48 10.79 -17.40
C ASN A 100 -0.09 10.23 -17.66
N PRO A 101 0.39 10.22 -18.93
CA PRO A 101 1.73 9.78 -19.27
C PRO A 101 2.82 10.43 -18.41
N THR A 102 2.59 11.65 -17.92
CA THR A 102 3.54 12.34 -17.05
C THR A 102 3.67 11.65 -15.70
N LEU A 103 2.57 11.24 -15.08
CA LEU A 103 2.59 10.51 -13.80
C LEU A 103 3.36 9.19 -13.94
N LEU A 104 3.02 8.38 -14.95
CA LEU A 104 3.71 7.10 -15.19
C LEU A 104 5.20 7.31 -15.49
N ARG A 105 5.55 8.36 -16.24
CA ARG A 105 6.95 8.74 -16.49
C ARG A 105 7.69 9.10 -15.20
N LEU A 106 7.06 9.85 -14.29
CA LEU A 106 7.65 10.23 -13.02
C LEU A 106 7.82 9.02 -12.09
N ILE A 107 6.82 8.15 -12.00
CA ILE A 107 6.91 6.88 -11.24
C ILE A 107 8.08 6.06 -11.76
N ARG A 108 8.15 5.86 -13.09
CA ARG A 108 9.25 5.14 -13.72
C ARG A 108 10.61 5.78 -13.42
N MET A 109 10.72 7.11 -13.48
CA MET A 109 11.96 7.82 -13.18
C MET A 109 12.42 7.61 -11.73
N VAL A 110 11.50 7.64 -10.76
CA VAL A 110 11.81 7.36 -9.35
C VAL A 110 12.28 5.92 -9.19
N THR A 111 11.55 4.97 -9.77
CA THR A 111 11.88 3.54 -9.71
C THR A 111 13.23 3.24 -10.34
N GLU A 112 13.49 3.72 -11.55
CA GLU A 112 14.77 3.53 -12.24
C GLU A 112 15.94 4.11 -11.43
N ASN A 113 15.77 5.27 -10.79
CA ASN A 113 16.81 5.86 -9.96
C ASN A 113 17.02 5.12 -8.64
N GLY A 114 15.95 4.62 -8.00
CA GLY A 114 16.07 3.75 -6.83
C GLY A 114 16.83 2.46 -7.18
N HIS A 115 16.44 1.81 -8.28
CA HIS A 115 17.05 0.55 -8.73
C HIS A 115 18.53 0.69 -9.10
N LYS A 116 18.98 1.84 -9.63
CA LYS A 116 20.41 2.11 -9.88
C LYS A 116 21.25 1.99 -8.61
N GLU A 117 20.66 2.27 -7.45
CA GLU A 117 21.31 2.20 -6.13
C GLU A 117 20.86 0.95 -5.33
N GLY A 118 20.15 0.01 -5.95
CA GLY A 118 19.65 -1.20 -5.27
C GLY A 118 18.51 -0.94 -4.28
N ILE A 119 17.82 0.19 -4.40
CA ILE A 119 16.69 0.59 -3.55
C ILE A 119 15.39 0.20 -4.23
N TRP A 120 14.56 -0.60 -3.56
CA TRP A 120 13.23 -0.96 -4.04
C TRP A 120 12.24 0.22 -3.91
N THR A 121 11.23 0.28 -4.76
CA THR A 121 10.20 1.34 -4.75
C THR A 121 8.79 0.76 -4.67
N GLY A 122 7.94 1.43 -3.90
CA GLY A 122 6.54 1.05 -3.70
C GLY A 122 5.58 2.20 -3.95
N ILE A 123 4.33 1.86 -4.25
CA ILE A 123 3.21 2.81 -4.32
C ILE A 123 2.24 2.49 -3.19
N CYS A 124 2.01 3.45 -2.31
CA CYS A 124 0.93 3.41 -1.31
C CYS A 124 -0.19 4.39 -1.68
N GLY A 125 -1.42 4.06 -1.27
CA GLY A 125 -2.60 4.89 -1.49
C GLY A 125 -3.53 4.36 -2.59
N GLU A 126 -4.60 5.11 -2.86
CA GLU A 126 -5.68 4.66 -3.76
C GLU A 126 -5.22 4.41 -5.20
N LEU A 127 -4.19 5.13 -5.67
CA LEU A 127 -3.66 4.94 -7.02
C LEU A 127 -3.16 3.50 -7.24
N GLY A 128 -2.51 2.90 -6.23
CA GLY A 128 -2.04 1.51 -6.32
C GLY A 128 -3.16 0.48 -6.40
N ALA A 129 -4.40 0.86 -6.05
CA ALA A 129 -5.58 0.01 -6.12
C ALA A 129 -6.26 0.03 -7.50
N ASP A 130 -5.89 0.95 -8.40
CA ASP A 130 -6.46 0.98 -9.75
C ASP A 130 -5.90 -0.18 -10.59
N THR A 131 -6.75 -1.19 -10.79
CA THR A 131 -6.40 -2.38 -11.57
C THR A 131 -6.15 -2.08 -13.05
N SER A 132 -6.64 -0.95 -13.58
CA SER A 132 -6.34 -0.54 -14.96
C SER A 132 -4.90 -0.06 -15.16
N LEU A 133 -4.22 0.37 -14.09
CA LEU A 133 -2.84 0.85 -14.13
C LEU A 133 -1.83 -0.17 -13.58
N THR A 134 -2.30 -1.32 -13.08
CA THR A 134 -1.43 -2.33 -12.45
C THR A 134 -0.32 -2.80 -13.40
N ALA A 135 -0.65 -3.08 -14.66
CA ALA A 135 0.35 -3.47 -15.65
C ALA A 135 1.38 -2.36 -15.89
N ASP A 136 0.92 -1.10 -15.95
CA ASP A 136 1.81 0.05 -16.15
C ASP A 136 2.77 0.24 -14.98
N PHE A 137 2.32 0.09 -13.74
CA PHE A 137 3.19 0.15 -12.56
C PHE A 137 4.24 -0.97 -12.56
N ILE A 138 3.82 -2.18 -12.93
CA ILE A 138 4.73 -3.34 -13.03
C ILE A 138 5.78 -3.09 -14.11
N HIS A 139 5.39 -2.59 -15.28
CA HIS A 139 6.29 -2.22 -16.38
C HIS A 139 7.20 -1.04 -16.04
N ALA A 140 6.72 -0.08 -15.25
CA ALA A 140 7.51 1.01 -14.70
C ALA A 140 8.54 0.55 -13.65
N GLY A 141 8.50 -0.73 -13.27
CA GLY A 141 9.47 -1.36 -12.41
C GLY A 141 9.04 -1.51 -10.95
N VAL A 142 7.87 -1.01 -10.55
CA VAL A 142 7.43 -0.97 -9.14
C VAL A 142 7.53 -2.35 -8.48
N ASP A 143 8.03 -2.37 -7.25
CA ASP A 143 8.29 -3.59 -6.46
C ASP A 143 7.20 -3.90 -5.45
N GLU A 144 6.45 -2.89 -5.02
CA GLU A 144 5.40 -2.98 -4.00
C GLU A 144 4.16 -2.16 -4.37
N LEU A 145 2.98 -2.75 -4.18
CA LEU A 145 1.71 -2.03 -4.13
C LEU A 145 1.10 -2.20 -2.73
N SER A 146 0.78 -1.10 -2.07
CA SER A 146 0.06 -1.09 -0.79
C SER A 146 -1.28 -0.40 -0.95
N VAL A 147 -2.36 -1.15 -0.75
CA VAL A 147 -3.73 -0.78 -1.16
C VAL A 147 -4.72 -0.93 -0.01
N SER A 148 -5.95 -0.44 -0.15
CA SER A 148 -6.98 -0.72 0.84
C SER A 148 -7.20 -2.25 0.97
N PRO A 149 -7.49 -2.79 2.17
CA PRO A 149 -7.56 -4.24 2.37
C PRO A 149 -8.52 -4.94 1.39
N GLY A 150 -9.67 -4.33 1.08
CA GLY A 150 -10.64 -4.88 0.14
C GLY A 150 -10.17 -4.97 -1.31
N ALA A 151 -9.15 -4.18 -1.70
CA ALA A 151 -8.59 -4.18 -3.05
C ALA A 151 -7.47 -5.21 -3.27
N VAL A 152 -6.94 -5.82 -2.21
CA VAL A 152 -5.80 -6.75 -2.29
C VAL A 152 -6.07 -7.88 -3.28
N LEU A 153 -7.21 -8.55 -3.20
CA LEU A 153 -7.48 -9.70 -4.07
C LEU A 153 -7.72 -9.29 -5.53
N SER A 154 -8.20 -8.07 -5.81
CA SER A 154 -8.38 -7.57 -7.20
C SER A 154 -7.06 -7.16 -7.81
N VAL A 155 -6.20 -6.49 -7.05
CA VAL A 155 -4.86 -6.14 -7.51
C VAL A 155 -4.02 -7.40 -7.70
N ARG A 156 -4.11 -8.40 -6.80
CA ARG A 156 -3.47 -9.72 -6.99
C ARG A 156 -3.86 -10.35 -8.31
N ARG A 157 -5.15 -10.31 -8.65
CA ARG A 157 -5.64 -10.82 -9.93
C ARG A 157 -4.97 -10.10 -11.10
N ALA A 158 -4.98 -8.77 -11.07
CA ALA A 158 -4.38 -7.94 -12.12
C ALA A 158 -2.87 -8.18 -12.28
N ILE A 159 -2.12 -8.31 -11.18
CA ILE A 159 -0.69 -8.69 -11.20
C ILE A 159 -0.50 -10.01 -11.95
N ARG A 160 -1.30 -11.02 -11.61
CA ARG A 160 -1.20 -12.37 -12.19
C ARG A 160 -1.67 -12.44 -13.64
N GLU A 161 -2.47 -11.47 -14.09
CA GLU A 161 -2.92 -11.34 -15.47
C GLU A 161 -1.94 -10.52 -16.34
N THR A 162 -0.98 -9.82 -15.71
CA THR A 162 0.08 -9.04 -16.38
C THR A 162 1.17 -9.95 -16.94
N GLU A 163 1.67 -9.62 -18.14
CA GLU A 163 2.72 -10.36 -18.86
C GLU A 163 4.09 -10.23 -18.19
#